data_AF-H6LER4-F1
#
_entry.id   AF-H6LER4-F1
#
_cell.length_a   1.000
_cell.length_b   1.000
_cell.length_c   1.000
_cell.angle_alpha   90.00
_cell.angle_beta   90.00
_cell.angle_gamma   90.00
#
_symmetry.space_group_name_H-M   'P 1'
#
loop_
_entity.id
_entity.type
_entity.pdbx_description
1 polymer ?
#
loop_
_entity_poly.entity_id
_entity_poly.type
_entity_poly.pdbx_seq_one_letter_code
_entity_poly.pdbx_strand_id
1 'polypeptide(L)'
;MAFEALGLVLSYMEDKKEPIPQASNPQNIKLEEGQFLVVIEFDMAAYKKRIESRAVKKTLTIPSWLNDAALEKNVNFSQVLQDALISILESTQIRLYSLKL
;
A
#
# COMPACT_ATOMS: atom_id res chain seq x y z
N MET A 1 11.91 -13.59 1.79
CA MET A 1 13.31 -13.27 1.44
C MET A 1 13.44 -12.51 0.12
N ALA A 2 13.43 -13.12 -1.08
CA ALA A 2 13.69 -12.38 -2.33
C ALA A 2 12.65 -11.28 -2.64
N PHE A 3 11.35 -11.58 -2.48
CA PHE A 3 10.27 -10.61 -2.65
C PHE A 3 10.38 -9.42 -1.67
N GLU A 4 10.72 -9.68 -0.41
CA GLU A 4 10.86 -8.64 0.62
C GLU A 4 12.10 -7.78 0.39
N ALA A 5 13.23 -8.38 0.01
CA ALA A 5 14.45 -7.67 -0.32
C ALA A 5 14.23 -6.74 -1.52
N LEU A 6 13.56 -7.24 -2.57
CA LEU A 6 13.17 -6.44 -3.72
C LEU A 6 12.29 -5.25 -3.30
N GLY A 7 11.26 -5.49 -2.49
CA GLY A 7 10.38 -4.43 -2.04
C GLY A 7 11.08 -3.37 -1.18
N LEU A 8 11.98 -3.77 -0.28
CA LEU A 8 12.77 -2.85 0.52
C LEU A 8 13.65 -1.93 -0.36
N VAL A 9 14.35 -2.51 -1.34
CA VAL A 9 15.22 -1.76 -2.24
C VAL A 9 14.39 -0.80 -3.11
N LEU A 10 13.29 -1.27 -3.68
CA LEU A 10 12.41 -0.43 -4.50
C LEU A 10 11.82 0.74 -3.69
N SER A 11 11.41 0.50 -2.44
CA SER A 11 10.91 1.57 -1.56
C SER A 11 11.99 2.60 -1.26
N TYR A 12 13.22 2.15 -0.98
CA TYR A 12 14.35 3.05 -0.77
C TYR A 12 14.66 3.92 -2.01
N MET A 13 14.65 3.32 -3.21
CA MET A 13 14.90 4.04 -4.46
C MET A 13 13.82 5.10 -4.72
N GLU A 14 12.55 4.77 -4.47
CA GLU A 14 11.44 5.70 -4.63
C GLU A 14 11.53 6.89 -3.65
N ASP A 15 11.85 6.63 -2.37
CA ASP A 15 12.04 7.67 -1.35
C ASP A 15 13.18 8.63 -1.73
N LYS A 16 14.23 8.11 -2.35
CA LYS A 16 15.38 8.89 -2.87
C LYS A 16 15.12 9.53 -4.23
N LYS A 17 13.96 9.27 -4.85
CA LYS A 17 13.63 9.68 -6.23
C LYS A 17 14.66 9.18 -7.26
N GLU A 18 15.24 8.01 -6.99
CA GLU A 18 16.12 7.33 -7.92
C GLU A 18 15.31 6.59 -8.99
N PRO A 19 15.82 6.49 -10.22
CA PRO A 19 15.13 5.78 -11.29
C PRO A 19 15.09 4.29 -11.00
N ILE A 20 13.89 3.70 -11.03
CA ILE A 20 13.71 2.25 -10.91
C ILE A 20 14.12 1.60 -12.24
N PRO A 21 15.03 0.61 -12.24
CA PRO A 21 15.46 -0.05 -13.46
C PRO A 21 14.33 -0.86 -14.09
N GLN A 22 14.34 -0.99 -15.41
CA GLN A 22 13.42 -1.85 -16.13
C GLN A 22 13.73 -3.33 -15.83
N ALA A 23 12.69 -4.14 -15.68
CA ALA A 23 12.84 -5.57 -15.50
C ALA A 23 13.55 -6.22 -16.70
N SER A 24 14.57 -7.02 -16.40
CA SER A 24 15.30 -7.79 -17.40
C SER A 24 14.38 -8.83 -18.07
N ASN A 25 14.56 -9.05 -19.37
CA ASN A 25 13.87 -10.15 -20.06
C ASN A 25 14.43 -11.50 -19.57
N PRO A 26 13.58 -12.40 -19.01
CA PRO A 26 13.98 -13.74 -18.57
C PRO A 26 14.79 -14.53 -19.60
N GLN A 27 14.49 -14.37 -20.89
CA GLN A 27 15.13 -15.10 -21.99
C GLN A 27 16.58 -14.66 -22.24
N ASN A 28 16.96 -13.46 -21.79
CA ASN A 28 18.31 -12.92 -21.99
C ASN A 28 19.28 -13.33 -20.87
N ILE A 29 18.80 -14.02 -19.84
CA ILE A 29 19.60 -14.41 -18.67
C ILE A 29 20.24 -15.78 -18.94
N LYS A 30 21.57 -15.81 -19.04
CA LYS A 30 22.34 -17.06 -19.14
C LYS A 30 22.55 -17.65 -17.76
N LEU A 31 22.19 -18.92 -17.61
CA LEU A 31 22.34 -19.67 -16.36
C LEU A 31 23.59 -20.56 -16.43
N GLU A 32 24.30 -20.67 -15.31
CA GLU A 32 25.36 -21.67 -15.13
C GLU A 32 24.79 -23.02 -14.69
N GLU A 33 25.61 -24.07 -14.76
CA GLU A 33 25.20 -25.41 -14.36
C GLU A 33 24.78 -25.44 -12.88
N GLY A 34 23.57 -25.95 -12.61
CA GLY A 34 22.98 -25.98 -11.27
C GLY A 34 22.20 -24.72 -10.87
N GLN A 35 22.13 -23.67 -11.70
CA GLN A 35 21.28 -22.51 -11.47
C GLN A 35 19.89 -22.66 -12.08
N PHE A 36 18.90 -22.02 -11.46
CA PHE A 36 17.54 -21.93 -11.99
C PHE A 36 17.01 -20.50 -11.88
N LEU A 37 16.16 -20.12 -12.82
CA LEU A 37 15.55 -18.79 -12.87
C LEU A 37 14.22 -18.79 -12.12
N VAL A 38 13.98 -17.74 -11.32
CA VAL A 38 12.68 -17.48 -10.69
C VAL A 38 12.23 -16.08 -11.08
N VAL A 39 11.02 -15.99 -11.64
CA VAL A 39 10.36 -14.70 -11.90
C VAL A 39 9.57 -14.31 -10.65
N ILE A 40 9.78 -13.08 -10.19
CA ILE A 40 9.05 -12.53 -9.04
C ILE A 40 8.14 -11.44 -9.56
N GLU A 41 6.83 -11.68 -9.45
CA GLU A 41 5.83 -10.62 -9.69
C GLU A 41 5.84 -9.65 -8.51
N PHE A 42 5.90 -8.36 -8.81
CA PHE A 42 5.98 -7.33 -7.79
C PHE A 42 5.05 -6.17 -8.10
N ASP A 43 4.10 -5.92 -7.20
CA ASP A 43 3.21 -4.75 -7.21
C ASP A 43 3.59 -3.83 -6.05
N MET A 44 4.12 -2.66 -6.40
CA MET A 44 4.57 -1.65 -5.45
C MET A 44 3.42 -1.11 -4.58
N ALA A 45 2.23 -0.93 -5.16
CA ALA A 45 1.07 -0.42 -4.42
C ALA A 45 0.57 -1.47 -3.40
N ALA A 46 0.51 -2.74 -3.82
CA ALA A 46 0.15 -3.83 -2.92
C ALA A 46 1.21 -4.04 -1.82
N TYR A 47 2.50 -3.93 -2.16
CA TYR A 47 3.60 -4.02 -1.20
C TYR A 47 3.54 -2.91 -0.15
N LYS A 48 3.38 -1.65 -0.57
CA LYS A 48 3.20 -0.51 0.35
C LYS A 48 2.01 -0.72 1.27
N LYS A 49 0.84 -1.11 0.75
CA LYS A 49 -0.34 -1.38 1.58
C LYS A 49 -0.09 -2.44 2.66
N ARG A 50 0.76 -3.43 2.39
CA ARG A 50 1.12 -4.50 3.33
C ARG A 50 2.17 -4.06 4.35
N ILE A 51 3.14 -3.23 3.95
CA ILE A 51 4.28 -2.83 4.80
C ILE A 51 4.00 -1.53 5.57
N GLU A 52 3.23 -0.62 4.99
CA GLU A 52 2.72 0.61 5.62
C GLU A 52 1.53 0.33 6.55
N SER A 53 1.37 -0.90 7.05
CA SER A 53 0.43 -1.23 8.11
C SER A 53 0.79 -0.60 9.46
N ARG A 54 1.83 0.26 9.50
CA ARG A 54 2.17 1.06 10.66
C ARG A 54 1.01 2.00 10.96
N ALA A 55 0.33 1.74 12.07
CA ALA A 55 -0.70 2.63 12.59
C ALA A 55 -0.08 4.00 12.91
N VAL A 56 -0.54 5.05 12.24
CA VAL A 56 -0.17 6.43 12.54
C VAL A 56 -1.24 7.03 13.45
N LYS A 57 -0.88 7.42 14.68
CA LYS A 57 -1.80 8.08 15.60
C LYS A 57 -2.29 9.39 14.99
N LYS A 58 -3.61 9.56 14.94
CA LYS A 58 -4.27 10.81 14.55
C LYS A 58 -5.07 11.34 15.73
N THR A 59 -4.96 12.65 15.96
CA THR A 59 -5.79 13.38 16.92
C THR A 59 -6.93 14.02 16.13
N LEU A 60 -8.18 13.79 16.55
CA LEU A 60 -9.38 14.28 15.89
C LEU A 60 -10.26 15.04 16.88
N THR A 61 -11.05 15.97 16.35
CA THR A 61 -12.01 16.77 17.12
C THR A 61 -13.42 16.39 16.69
N ILE A 62 -14.28 16.01 17.64
CA ILE A 62 -15.69 15.67 17.41
C ILE A 62 -16.58 16.33 18.47
N PRO A 63 -17.87 16.55 18.20
CA PRO A 63 -18.82 17.02 19.21
C PRO A 63 -18.89 16.08 20.42
N SER A 64 -19.02 16.63 21.63
CA SER A 64 -19.07 15.83 22.88
C SER A 64 -20.17 14.77 22.86
N TRP A 65 -21.38 15.15 22.42
CA TRP A 65 -22.52 14.21 22.36
C TRP A 65 -22.23 13.00 21.46
N LEU A 66 -21.41 13.17 20.42
CA LEU A 66 -21.06 12.10 19.50
C LEU A 66 -20.01 11.17 20.10
N ASN A 67 -19.04 11.73 20.84
CA ASN A 67 -18.09 10.94 21.61
C ASN A 67 -18.81 10.05 22.62
N ASP A 68 -19.73 10.65 23.40
CA ASP A 68 -20.42 9.96 24.49
C ASP A 68 -21.31 8.83 23.94
N ALA A 69 -22.10 9.11 22.91
CA ALA A 69 -22.92 8.10 22.24
C ALA A 69 -22.10 6.97 21.59
N ALA A 70 -20.90 7.27 21.10
CA ALA A 70 -19.99 6.27 20.51
C ALA A 70 -19.34 5.40 21.59
N LEU A 71 -18.98 5.97 22.74
CA LEU A 71 -18.41 5.23 23.88
C LEU A 71 -19.46 4.29 24.51
N GLU A 72 -20.70 4.73 24.69
CA GLU A 72 -21.80 3.88 25.18
C GLU A 72 -22.01 2.63 24.30
N LYS A 73 -21.76 2.77 23.00
CA LYS A 73 -21.88 1.69 22.02
C LYS A 73 -20.57 0.94 21.76
N ASN A 74 -19.50 1.20 22.51
CA ASN A 74 -18.17 0.62 22.33
C ASN A 74 -17.63 0.74 20.89
N VAL A 75 -17.87 1.89 20.25
CA VAL A 75 -17.42 2.13 18.88
C VAL A 75 -15.90 2.33 18.84
N ASN A 76 -15.24 1.64 17.90
CA ASN A 76 -13.81 1.85 17.64
C ASN A 76 -13.61 3.01 16.66
N PHE A 77 -13.28 4.19 17.19
CA PHE A 77 -13.02 5.40 16.39
C PHE A 77 -11.94 5.21 15.32
N SER A 78 -10.88 4.46 15.63
CA SER A 78 -9.80 4.22 14.67
C SER A 78 -10.26 3.36 13.50
N GLN A 79 -11.12 2.37 13.73
CA GLN A 79 -11.69 1.54 12.67
C GLN A 79 -12.66 2.35 11.80
N VAL A 80 -13.57 3.09 12.43
CA VAL A 80 -14.55 3.93 11.72
C VAL A 80 -13.85 4.95 10.82
N LEU A 81 -12.76 5.58 11.29
CA LEU A 81 -11.97 6.49 10.49
C LEU A 81 -11.32 5.79 9.28
N GLN A 82 -10.74 4.60 9.48
CA GLN A 82 -10.13 3.82 8.40
C GLN A 82 -11.16 3.44 7.33
N ASP A 83 -12.30 2.90 7.74
CA ASP A 83 -13.37 2.47 6.82
C ASP A 83 -13.92 3.65 6.01
N ALA A 84 -14.15 4.79 6.67
CA ALA A 84 -14.60 6.01 6.00
C ALA A 84 -13.57 6.51 4.98
N LEU A 85 -12.28 6.52 5.32
CA LEU A 85 -11.21 6.93 4.41
C LEU A 85 -11.09 5.99 3.20
N ILE A 86 -11.16 4.67 3.41
CA ILE A 86 -11.13 3.68 2.32
C ILE A 86 -12.30 3.94 1.36
N SER A 87 -13.52 4.08 1.87
CA SER A 87 -14.71 4.33 1.06
C SER A 87 -14.62 5.64 0.26
N ILE A 88 -14.08 6.71 0.86
CA ILE A 88 -13.86 7.98 0.16
C ILE A 88 -12.82 7.83 -0.97
N LEU A 89 -11.73 7.10 -0.74
CA LEU A 89 -10.69 6.90 -1.74
C LEU A 89 -11.18 6.03 -2.91
N GLU A 90 -11.91 4.96 -2.63
CA GLU A 90 -12.48 4.07 -3.65
C GLU A 90 -13.51 4.81 -4.51
N SER A 91 -14.42 5.58 -3.90
CA SER A 91 -15.40 6.39 -4.64
C SER A 91 -14.75 7.47 -5.50
N THR A 92 -13.69 8.11 -5.00
CA THR A 92 -12.92 9.11 -5.75
C THR A 92 -12.23 8.46 -6.95
N GLN A 93 -11.66 7.27 -6.78
CA GLN A 93 -11.00 6.54 -7.84
C GLN A 93 -12.00 6.16 -8.94
N ILE A 94 -13.15 5.59 -8.60
CA ILE A 94 -14.22 5.26 -9.56
C ILE A 94 -14.64 6.49 -10.39
N ARG A 95 -14.79 7.65 -9.74
CA ARG A 95 -15.19 8.89 -10.42
C ARG A 95 -14.13 9.40 -11.39
N LEU A 96 -12.85 9.29 -11.04
CA LEU A 96 -11.74 9.67 -11.92
C LEU A 96 -11.61 8.77 -13.15
N TYR A 97 -11.87 7.47 -13.01
CA TYR A 97 -11.87 6.54 -14.15
C TYR A 97 -13.10 6.72 -15.05
N SER A 98 -14.26 7.09 -14.50
CA SER A 98 -15.47 7.39 -15.26
C SER A 98 -15.38 8.67 -16.11
N LEU A 99 -14.49 9.61 -15.77
CA LEU A 99 -14.31 10.88 -16.51
C LEU A 99 -13.22 10.81 -17.59
N LYS A 100 -12.48 9.70 -17.66
CA LYS A 100 -11.42 9.46 -18.66
C LYS A 100 -11.87 8.58 -19.84
N LEU A 101 -13.13 8.14 -19.84
CA LEU A 101 -13.80 7.44 -20.94
C LEU A 101 -14.74 8.42 -21.64
#